data_AF-A0A7R9JKX7-F1
#
_entry.id   AF-A0A7R9JKX7-F1
#
_cell.length_a   1.000
_cell.length_b   1.000
_cell.length_c   1.000
_cell.angle_alpha   90.00
_cell.angle_beta   90.00
_cell.angle_gamma   90.00
#
_symmetry.space_group_name_H-M   'P 1'
#
loop_
_entity.id
_entity.type
_entity.pdbx_description
1 polymer ?
#
loop_
_entity_poly.entity_id
_entity_poly.type
_entity_poly.pdbx_seq_one_letter_code
_entity_poly.pdbx_strand_id
1 'polypeptide(L)'
;KTNYLSLFPKAQYVDIIGFNRYNGWYSNPGRTNTIVNNLIDEVQNWHRNFNKPIVIMEYGADTMPGLHLQPSYIWSEEYQVELFSEHFRAFDILRKKGYFVGEMIWNFADFKTAE
;
A
#
# COMPACT_ATOMS: atom_id res chain seq x y z
N LYS A 1 5.75 16.49 -16.48
CA LYS A 1 5.06 16.35 -15.19
C LYS A 1 3.63 15.90 -15.48
N THR A 2 3.23 14.73 -14.97
CA THR A 2 1.89 14.18 -15.18
C THR A 2 0.84 15.07 -14.51
N ASN A 3 -0.23 15.44 -15.23
CA ASN A 3 -1.33 16.24 -14.68
C ASN A 3 -2.32 15.32 -13.94
N TYR A 4 -2.20 15.23 -12.62
CA TYR A 4 -3.05 14.36 -11.80
C TYR A 4 -4.52 14.80 -11.78
N LEU A 5 -4.80 16.10 -11.94
CA LEU A 5 -6.17 16.60 -12.01
C LEU A 5 -6.90 16.08 -13.25
N SER A 6 -6.20 15.90 -14.38
CA SER A 6 -6.80 15.30 -15.57
C SER A 6 -6.93 13.78 -15.49
N LEU A 7 -6.02 13.11 -14.78
CA LEU A 7 -6.07 11.65 -14.61
C LEU A 7 -7.11 11.21 -13.58
N PHE A 8 -7.29 12.01 -12.52
CA PHE A 8 -8.18 11.70 -11.39
C PHE A 8 -9.14 12.86 -11.12
N PRO A 9 -9.98 13.24 -12.10
CA PRO A 9 -10.85 14.42 -11.97
C PRO A 9 -11.86 14.29 -10.83
N LYS A 10 -12.18 13.07 -10.39
CA LYS A 10 -13.12 12.83 -9.29
C LYS A 10 -12.50 13.02 -7.90
N ALA A 11 -11.17 12.95 -7.76
CA ALA A 11 -10.50 13.09 -6.47
C ALA A 11 -10.62 14.51 -5.87
N GLN A 12 -10.98 15.51 -6.69
CA GLN A 12 -11.28 16.85 -6.19
C GLN A 12 -12.55 16.90 -5.32
N TYR A 13 -13.46 15.93 -5.44
CA TYR A 13 -14.76 15.96 -4.75
C TYR A 13 -14.80 15.22 -3.41
N VAL A 14 -13.76 14.45 -3.05
CA VAL A 14 -13.69 13.74 -1.75
C VAL A 14 -12.95 14.58 -0.71
N ASP A 15 -13.28 14.47 0.57
CA ASP A 15 -12.57 15.22 1.61
C ASP A 15 -11.25 14.55 2.03
N ILE A 16 -11.23 13.21 2.04
CA ILE A 16 -10.07 12.37 2.32
C ILE A 16 -9.83 11.47 1.12
N ILE A 17 -8.57 11.36 0.69
CA ILE A 17 -8.18 10.48 -0.41
C ILE A 17 -7.82 9.12 0.16
N GLY A 18 -8.63 8.11 -0.16
CA GLY A 18 -8.35 6.70 0.14
C GLY A 18 -7.88 5.95 -1.09
N PHE A 19 -6.88 5.07 -0.96
CA PHE A 19 -6.52 4.16 -2.04
C PHE A 19 -5.99 2.81 -1.56
N ASN A 20 -6.19 1.81 -2.43
CA ASN A 20 -5.81 0.42 -2.24
C ASN A 20 -4.51 0.17 -2.98
N ARG A 21 -3.46 -0.32 -2.30
CA ARG A 21 -2.14 -0.52 -2.90
C ARG A 21 -1.50 -1.83 -2.48
N TYR A 22 -1.10 -2.59 -3.49
CA TYR A 22 -0.55 -3.93 -3.35
C TYR A 22 0.89 -3.96 -3.90
N ASN A 23 1.75 -3.10 -3.36
CA ASN A 23 3.18 -3.06 -3.69
C ASN A 23 3.87 -4.33 -3.17
N GLY A 24 4.69 -4.97 -4.00
CA GLY A 24 5.25 -6.29 -3.70
C GLY A 24 4.29 -7.45 -3.97
N TRP A 25 3.00 -7.22 -4.20
CA TRP A 25 2.05 -8.27 -4.57
C TRP A 25 1.69 -8.20 -6.05
N TYR A 26 0.75 -7.33 -6.43
CA TYR A 26 0.39 -7.11 -7.83
C TYR A 26 1.37 -6.20 -8.57
N SER A 27 1.94 -5.22 -7.86
CA SER A 27 2.94 -4.29 -8.41
C SER A 27 4.34 -4.71 -7.97
N ASN A 28 5.22 -5.01 -8.92
CA ASN A 28 6.56 -5.56 -8.68
C ASN A 28 6.55 -6.79 -7.74
N PRO A 29 5.87 -7.90 -8.13
CA PRO A 29 5.77 -9.08 -7.29
C PRO A 29 7.15 -9.58 -6.84
N GLY A 30 7.30 -9.87 -5.54
CA GLY A 30 8.54 -10.37 -4.96
C GLY A 30 9.60 -9.30 -4.68
N ARG A 31 9.33 -8.02 -4.98
CA ARG A 31 10.29 -6.90 -4.79
C ARG A 31 9.88 -5.97 -3.65
N THR A 32 9.91 -6.50 -2.44
CA THR A 32 9.61 -5.80 -1.17
C THR A 32 10.44 -4.52 -1.00
N ASN A 33 11.71 -4.55 -1.41
CA ASN A 33 12.63 -3.41 -1.36
C ASN A 33 12.19 -2.16 -2.15
N THR A 34 11.19 -2.28 -3.03
CA THR A 34 10.63 -1.14 -3.79
C THR A 34 9.45 -0.46 -3.08
N ILE A 35 8.84 -1.11 -2.08
CA ILE A 35 7.61 -0.68 -1.42
C ILE A 35 7.75 0.74 -0.85
N VAL A 36 8.80 0.99 -0.09
CA VAL A 36 8.99 2.27 0.63
C VAL A 36 9.01 3.46 -0.31
N ASN A 37 9.85 3.40 -1.35
CA ASN A 37 9.99 4.51 -2.29
C ASN A 37 8.71 4.73 -3.11
N ASN A 38 8.12 3.64 -3.63
CA ASN A 38 6.90 3.73 -4.44
C ASN A 38 5.74 4.35 -3.66
N LEU A 39 5.55 3.89 -2.42
CA LEU A 39 4.45 4.36 -1.58
C LEU A 39 4.64 5.81 -1.13
N ILE A 40 5.87 6.20 -0.78
CA ILE A 40 6.18 7.59 -0.42
C ILE A 40 5.95 8.50 -1.62
N ASP A 41 6.47 8.15 -2.79
CA ASP A 41 6.36 8.97 -4.00
C ASP A 41 4.89 9.14 -4.41
N GLU A 42 4.11 8.06 -4.37
CA GLU A 42 2.69 8.12 -4.69
C GLU A 42 1.91 9.01 -3.71
N VAL A 43 2.04 8.78 -2.40
CA VAL A 43 1.32 9.56 -1.37
C VAL A 43 1.71 11.03 -1.45
N GLN A 44 2.99 11.35 -1.64
CA GLN A 44 3.45 12.73 -1.82
C GLN A 44 2.88 13.37 -3.09
N ASN A 45 2.78 12.62 -4.18
CA ASN A 45 2.21 13.13 -5.42
C ASN A 45 0.72 13.42 -5.25
N TRP A 46 -0.05 12.53 -4.62
CA TRP A 46 -1.45 12.79 -4.30
C TRP A 46 -1.62 14.04 -3.44
N HIS A 47 -0.87 14.14 -2.35
CA HIS A 47 -0.97 15.29 -1.46
C HIS A 47 -0.58 16.59 -2.17
N ARG A 48 0.48 16.59 -2.97
CA ARG A 48 0.92 17.77 -3.74
C ARG A 48 -0.15 18.28 -4.72
N ASN A 49 -0.90 17.38 -5.34
CA ASN A 49 -1.87 17.75 -6.37
C ASN A 49 -3.25 18.12 -5.82
N PHE A 50 -3.63 17.60 -4.65
CA PHE A 50 -4.98 17.81 -4.10
C PHE A 50 -5.00 18.50 -2.74
N ASN A 51 -3.87 18.55 -2.03
CA ASN A 51 -3.73 19.12 -0.68
C ASN A 51 -4.76 18.55 0.33
N LYS A 52 -4.93 17.22 0.32
CA LYS A 52 -5.89 16.51 1.18
C LYS A 52 -5.19 15.48 2.08
N PRO A 53 -5.81 15.10 3.21
CA PRO A 53 -5.40 13.93 3.98
C PRO A 53 -5.50 12.65 3.15
N ILE A 54 -4.61 11.69 3.42
CA ILE A 54 -4.50 10.43 2.69
C ILE A 54 -4.52 9.24 3.66
N VAL A 55 -5.26 8.20 3.29
CA VAL A 55 -5.37 6.92 4.01
C VAL A 55 -5.13 5.75 3.05
N ILE A 56 -4.34 4.75 3.45
CA ILE A 56 -4.31 3.46 2.74
C ILE A 56 -5.45 2.61 3.26
N MET A 57 -6.39 2.27 2.38
CA MET A 57 -7.57 1.48 2.74
C MET A 57 -7.32 -0.02 2.59
N GLU A 58 -6.36 -0.42 1.75
CA GLU A 58 -5.98 -1.81 1.57
C GLU A 58 -4.50 -1.92 1.20
N TYR A 59 -3.82 -2.88 1.81
CA TYR A 59 -2.50 -3.39 1.42
C TYR A 59 -2.32 -4.79 2.02
N GLY A 60 -1.55 -5.63 1.34
CA GLY A 60 -1.26 -6.98 1.80
C GLY A 60 -0.76 -7.87 0.69
N ALA A 61 -0.63 -9.15 1.02
CA ALA A 61 -0.30 -10.23 0.10
C ALA A 61 -1.01 -11.50 0.57
N ASP A 62 -1.46 -12.31 -0.39
CA ASP A 62 -2.00 -13.62 -0.05
C ASP A 62 -0.90 -14.48 0.57
N THR A 63 -1.27 -15.27 1.58
CA THR A 63 -0.35 -16.04 2.41
C THR A 63 -0.96 -17.40 2.68
N MET A 64 -0.22 -18.47 2.42
CA MET A 64 -0.68 -19.83 2.65
C MET A 64 -0.21 -20.30 4.04
N PRO A 65 -1.11 -20.55 5.00
CA PRO A 65 -0.71 -21.02 6.33
C PRO A 65 0.13 -22.29 6.27
N GLY A 66 1.24 -22.32 7.00
CA GLY A 66 2.18 -23.43 7.03
C GLY A 66 3.20 -23.48 5.88
N LEU A 67 3.13 -22.56 4.92
CA LEU A 67 4.16 -22.40 3.89
C LEU A 67 5.28 -21.51 4.42
N HIS A 68 6.38 -22.13 4.85
CA HIS A 68 7.60 -21.45 5.28
C HIS A 68 8.72 -21.64 4.27
N LEU A 69 9.37 -20.56 3.85
CA LEU A 69 10.46 -20.60 2.85
C LEU A 69 11.57 -19.60 3.17
N GLN A 70 12.82 -20.03 2.96
CA GLN A 70 14.00 -19.17 3.10
C GLN A 70 14.91 -19.32 1.85
N PRO A 71 15.20 -18.24 1.10
CA PRO A 71 14.68 -16.88 1.26
C PRO A 71 13.15 -16.82 1.11
N SER A 72 12.52 -15.77 1.67
CA SER A 72 11.06 -15.60 1.59
C SER A 72 10.59 -15.65 0.14
N TYR A 73 9.44 -16.24 -0.09
CA TYR A 73 8.84 -16.36 -1.41
C TYR A 73 7.37 -15.91 -1.37
N ILE A 74 6.87 -15.35 -2.46
CA ILE A 74 5.45 -15.01 -2.63
C ILE A 74 4.59 -16.19 -2.12
N TRP A 75 3.55 -15.90 -1.31
CA TRP A 75 2.72 -16.86 -0.56
C TRP A 75 3.27 -17.38 0.78
N SER A 76 4.57 -17.33 1.03
CA SER A 76 5.14 -17.76 2.33
C SER A 76 4.80 -16.78 3.46
N GLU A 77 4.71 -17.29 4.68
CA GLU A 77 4.49 -16.46 5.87
C GLU A 77 5.59 -15.39 6.05
N GLU A 78 6.84 -15.76 5.77
CA GLU A 78 7.97 -14.81 5.84
C GLU A 78 7.82 -13.66 4.85
N TYR A 79 7.24 -13.92 3.67
CA TYR A 79 7.00 -12.88 2.67
C TYR A 79 5.94 -11.88 3.11
N GLN A 80 4.88 -12.34 3.77
CA GLN A 80 3.86 -11.45 4.33
C GLN A 80 4.48 -10.52 5.39
N VAL A 81 5.31 -11.09 6.27
CA VAL A 81 6.01 -10.34 7.32
C VAL A 81 6.97 -9.31 6.71
N GLU A 82 7.75 -9.68 5.70
CA GLU A 82 8.67 -8.76 5.03
C GLU A 82 7.91 -7.62 4.31
N LEU A 83 6.85 -7.96 3.58
CA LEU A 83 6.00 -6.99 2.89
C LEU A 83 5.36 -6.01 3.87
N PHE A 84 4.81 -6.47 4.98
CA PHE A 84 4.24 -5.59 6.01
C PHE A 84 5.30 -4.72 6.67
N SER A 85 6.48 -5.26 6.95
CA SER A 85 7.59 -4.50 7.54
C SER A 85 7.99 -3.30 6.67
N GLU A 86 8.09 -3.49 5.36
CA GLU A 86 8.41 -2.39 4.43
C GLU A 86 7.26 -1.38 4.28
N HIS A 87 5.99 -1.82 4.33
CA HIS A 87 4.84 -0.91 4.36
C HIS A 87 4.82 -0.06 5.64
N PHE A 88 5.00 -0.67 6.81
CA PHE A 88 5.05 0.04 8.09
C PHE A 88 6.16 1.09 8.12
N ARG A 89 7.34 0.75 7.58
CA ARG A 89 8.44 1.70 7.44
C ARG A 89 8.05 2.91 6.59
N ALA A 90 7.35 2.69 5.48
CA ALA A 90 6.85 3.78 4.64
C ALA A 90 5.82 4.64 5.38
N PHE A 91 4.89 4.01 6.09
CA PHE A 91 3.86 4.70 6.87
C PHE A 91 4.44 5.54 8.01
N ASP A 92 5.46 5.05 8.73
CA ASP A 92 6.16 5.82 9.76
C ASP A 92 6.80 7.10 9.18
N ILE A 93 7.36 7.03 7.97
CA ILE A 93 7.92 8.20 7.28
C ILE A 93 6.80 9.16 6.87
N LEU A 94 5.69 8.65 6.36
CA LEU A 94 4.56 9.45 5.89
C LEU A 94 3.78 10.11 7.02
N ARG A 95 3.58 9.43 8.17
CA ARG A 95 2.92 9.99 9.36
C ARG A 95 3.63 11.26 9.84
N LYS A 96 4.97 11.29 9.78
CA LYS A 96 5.78 12.47 10.13
C LYS A 96 5.54 13.69 9.22
N LYS A 97 4.89 13.51 8.07
CA LYS A 97 4.54 14.60 7.14
C LYS A 97 3.22 15.30 7.49
N GLY A 98 2.40 14.71 8.36
CA GLY A 98 1.17 15.32 8.89
C GLY A 98 -0.09 15.18 8.03
N TYR A 99 0.01 14.65 6.80
CA TYR A 99 -1.15 14.44 5.92
C TYR A 99 -1.48 12.96 5.67
N PHE A 100 -0.69 12.03 6.21
CA PHE A 100 -0.99 10.61 6.18
C PHE A 100 -1.71 10.23 7.47
N VAL A 101 -2.99 9.85 7.36
CA VAL A 101 -3.92 9.78 8.50
C VAL A 101 -4.39 8.37 8.84
N GLY A 102 -3.94 7.33 8.11
CA GLY A 102 -4.18 5.95 8.53
C GLY A 102 -3.80 4.90 7.50
N GLU A 103 -3.83 3.66 7.98
CA GLU A 103 -3.51 2.45 7.24
C GLU A 103 -4.47 1.31 7.65
N MET A 104 -5.01 0.56 6.69
CA MET A 104 -5.91 -0.57 6.91
C MET A 104 -5.38 -1.81 6.17
N ILE A 105 -4.98 -2.84 6.92
CA ILE A 105 -4.49 -4.11 6.36
C ILE A 105 -5.63 -4.82 5.66
N TRP A 106 -5.35 -5.33 4.46
CA TRP A 106 -6.23 -6.28 3.78
C TRP A 106 -5.69 -7.70 3.96
N ASN A 107 -6.33 -8.59 4.70
CA ASN A 107 -7.63 -8.48 5.39
C ASN A 107 -7.50 -8.91 6.86
N PHE A 108 -8.60 -8.82 7.62
CA PHE A 108 -8.68 -9.35 8.97
C PHE A 108 -8.55 -10.88 9.00
N ALA A 109 -9.18 -11.58 8.06
CA ALA A 109 -9.12 -13.03 7.93
C ALA A 109 -9.36 -13.47 6.49
N ASP A 110 -8.90 -14.67 6.15
CA ASP A 110 -9.22 -15.32 4.88
C ASP A 110 -10.74 -15.46 4.73
N PHE A 111 -11.24 -15.26 3.52
CA PHE A 111 -12.66 -15.32 3.22
C PHE A 111 -12.90 -16.00 1.87
N LYS A 112 -14.09 -16.56 1.72
CA LYS A 112 -14.51 -17.20 0.46
C LYS A 112 -14.77 -16.13 -0.61
N THR A 113 -14.16 -16.28 -1.77
CA THR A 113 -14.45 -15.48 -2.96
C THR A 113 -15.41 -16.23 -3.90
N ALA A 114 -16.01 -15.51 -4.84
CA ALA A 114 -16.77 -16.14 -5.91
C ALA A 114 -15.78 -16.75 -6.92
N GLU A 115 -15.67 -18.08 -6.89
CA GLU A 115 -15.30 -18.88 -8.06
C GLU A 115 -16.55 -19.61 -8.55
#